data_AF-A0A942LFI0-F1
#
_entry.id   AF-A0A942LFI0-F1
#
_cell.length_a   1.000
_cell.length_b   1.000
_cell.length_c   1.000
_cell.angle_alpha   90.00
_cell.angle_beta   90.00
_cell.angle_gamma   90.00
#
_symmetry.space_group_name_H-M   'P 1'
#
loop_
_entity.id
_entity.type
_entity.pdbx_description
1 polymer ?
#
loop_
_entity_poly.entity_id
_entity_poly.type
_entity_poly.pdbx_seq_one_letter_code
_entity_poly.pdbx_strand_id
1 'polypeptide(L)'
;MPTSGGGGKATPELDLLSNILSSFHDLFGDIPWKDEDRVKNHMVSIPDIVLKDKAYKNAMKNSDKRNAKLESEEALNRAIIDIMADNMELFKQYNDNPSFKKWLGDLVFNITYYAQTESS
;
A
#
# COMPACT_ATOMS: atom_id res chain seq x y z
N MET A 1 14.64 -43.44 8.08
CA MET A 1 13.63 -42.80 8.96
C MET A 1 13.03 -41.63 8.22
N PRO A 2 11.69 -41.42 8.19
CA PRO A 2 11.11 -40.22 7.60
C PRO A 2 10.92 -39.16 8.68
N THR A 3 11.60 -38.01 8.56
CA THR A 3 11.33 -36.86 9.43
C THR A 3 10.33 -35.93 8.76
N SER A 4 9.14 -35.96 9.34
CA SER A 4 8.13 -34.92 9.34
C SER A 4 8.70 -33.55 9.75
N GLY A 5 8.06 -32.47 9.32
CA GLY A 5 8.20 -31.15 9.95
C GLY A 5 8.40 -29.98 8.99
N GLY A 6 7.51 -29.79 8.01
CA GLY A 6 7.38 -28.53 7.27
C GLY A 6 6.78 -27.43 8.15
N GLY A 7 7.49 -27.03 9.20
CA GLY A 7 7.16 -25.87 10.03
C GLY A 7 7.80 -24.63 9.43
N GLY A 8 7.20 -24.10 8.35
CA GLY A 8 7.54 -22.77 7.85
C GLY A 8 7.20 -21.77 8.95
N LYS A 9 8.22 -21.26 9.65
CA LYS A 9 8.04 -20.13 10.57
C LYS A 9 7.48 -18.98 9.73
N ALA A 10 6.24 -18.57 10.01
CA ALA A 10 5.72 -17.31 9.52
C ALA A 10 6.76 -16.23 9.84
N THR A 11 7.16 -15.46 8.85
CA THR A 11 8.16 -14.41 9.03
C THR A 11 7.55 -13.27 9.84
N PRO A 12 8.35 -12.49 10.61
CA PRO A 12 7.84 -11.37 11.41
C PRO A 12 7.03 -10.34 10.60
N GLU A 13 7.31 -10.24 9.30
CA GLU A 13 6.58 -9.40 8.35
C GLU A 13 5.16 -9.92 8.08
N LEU A 14 4.99 -11.23 7.89
CA LEU A 14 3.66 -11.84 7.70
C LEU A 14 2.80 -11.73 8.96
N ASP A 15 3.39 -11.86 10.14
CA ASP A 15 2.68 -11.69 11.41
C ASP A 15 2.21 -10.23 11.61
N LEU A 16 3.04 -9.25 11.24
CA LEU A 16 2.66 -7.84 11.32
C LEU A 16 1.52 -7.49 10.34
N LEU A 17 1.62 -7.98 9.11
CA LEU A 17 0.58 -7.81 8.09
C LEU A 17 -0.74 -8.45 8.54
N SER A 18 -0.68 -9.67 9.07
CA SER A 18 -1.86 -10.38 9.57
C SER A 18 -2.52 -9.63 10.73
N ASN A 19 -1.74 -9.07 11.66
CA ASN A 19 -2.26 -8.30 12.79
C ASN A 19 -2.94 -6.99 12.36
N ILE A 20 -2.36 -6.27 11.39
CA ILE A 20 -2.95 -5.03 10.84
C ILE A 20 -4.28 -5.36 10.15
N LEU A 21 -4.31 -6.40 9.31
CA LEU A 21 -5.51 -6.78 8.56
C LEU A 21 -6.63 -7.30 9.46
N SER A 22 -6.31 -8.09 10.49
CA SER A 22 -7.30 -8.56 11.47
C SER A 22 -7.89 -7.39 12.24
N SER A 23 -7.04 -6.50 12.77
CA SER A 23 -7.49 -5.31 13.51
C SER A 23 -8.34 -4.39 12.65
N PHE A 24 -8.02 -4.26 11.36
CA PHE A 24 -8.82 -3.50 10.41
C PHE A 24 -10.23 -4.09 10.27
N HIS A 25 -10.33 -5.40 10.06
CA HIS A 25 -11.63 -6.05 9.91
C HIS A 25 -12.49 -5.91 11.17
N ASP A 26 -11.91 -6.14 12.34
CA ASP A 26 -12.62 -6.07 13.63
C ASP A 26 -13.12 -4.66 13.95
N LEU A 27 -12.39 -3.62 13.55
CA LEU A 27 -12.72 -2.23 13.88
C LEU A 27 -13.53 -1.51 12.79
N PHE A 28 -13.36 -1.91 11.52
CA PHE A 28 -13.85 -1.16 10.37
C PHE A 28 -14.55 -2.02 9.31
N GLY A 29 -14.82 -3.30 9.60
CA GLY A 29 -15.52 -4.22 8.69
C GLY A 29 -16.97 -3.82 8.39
N ASP A 30 -17.61 -3.05 9.28
CA ASP A 30 -18.97 -2.55 9.08
C ASP A 30 -19.06 -1.34 8.14
N ILE A 31 -17.91 -0.77 7.74
CA ILE A 31 -17.90 0.35 6.78
C ILE A 31 -18.16 -0.23 5.37
N PRO A 32 -19.13 0.30 4.61
CA PRO A 32 -19.40 -0.16 3.25
C PRO A 32 -18.34 0.39 2.28
N TRP A 33 -17.14 -0.16 2.36
CA TRP A 33 -16.04 0.20 1.47
C TRP A 33 -16.41 -0.08 0.02
N LYS A 34 -16.11 0.87 -0.88
CA LYS A 34 -16.32 0.68 -2.32
C LYS A 34 -15.43 -0.43 -2.89
N ASP A 35 -14.21 -0.54 -2.35
CA ASP A 35 -13.20 -1.53 -2.71
C ASP A 35 -12.30 -1.75 -1.48
N GLU A 36 -12.64 -2.77 -0.69
CA GLU A 36 -11.95 -3.08 0.57
C GLU A 36 -10.50 -3.53 0.33
N ASP A 37 -10.24 -4.30 -0.73
CA ASP A 37 -8.92 -4.82 -1.05
C ASP A 37 -7.96 -3.68 -1.42
N ARG A 38 -8.43 -2.68 -2.16
CA ARG A 38 -7.63 -1.48 -2.43
C ARG A 38 -7.32 -0.69 -1.15
N VAL A 39 -8.28 -0.57 -0.23
CA VAL A 39 -8.06 0.10 1.06
C VAL A 39 -7.01 -0.66 1.88
N LYS A 40 -7.10 -1.98 1.95
CA LYS A 40 -6.09 -2.83 2.63
C LYS A 40 -4.69 -2.65 2.04
N ASN A 41 -4.58 -2.65 0.71
CA ASN A 41 -3.30 -2.44 0.02
C ASN A 41 -2.67 -1.08 0.38
N HIS A 42 -3.48 -0.01 0.44
CA HIS A 42 -3.00 1.29 0.89
C HIS A 42 -2.55 1.25 2.35
N MET A 43 -3.33 0.64 3.25
CA MET A 43 -2.97 0.53 4.68
C MET A 43 -1.64 -0.17 4.90
N VAL A 44 -1.36 -1.25 4.17
CA VAL A 44 -0.08 -1.96 4.23
C VAL A 44 1.09 -1.05 3.82
N SER A 45 0.87 -0.15 2.86
CA SER A 45 1.91 0.76 2.35
C SER A 45 2.18 2.00 3.23
N ILE A 46 1.20 2.43 4.03
CA ILE A 46 1.27 3.68 4.81
C ILE A 46 2.50 3.74 5.74
N PRO A 47 2.82 2.70 6.54
CA PRO A 47 3.99 2.75 7.42
C PRO A 47 5.29 3.06 6.67
N ASP A 48 5.50 2.45 5.49
CA ASP A 48 6.69 2.69 4.68
C ASP A 48 6.75 4.10 4.09
N ILE A 49 5.59 4.69 3.78
CA ILE A 49 5.50 6.09 3.33
C ILE A 49 5.85 7.02 4.49
N VAL A 50 5.26 6.81 5.67
CA VAL A 50 5.53 7.58 6.89
C VAL A 50 7.01 7.49 7.28
N LEU A 51 7.62 6.31 7.21
CA LEU A 51 9.05 6.12 7.50
C LEU A 51 9.99 6.85 6.52
N LYS A 52 9.50 7.27 5.35
CA LYS A 52 10.25 8.07 4.38
C LYS A 52 10.10 9.58 4.64
N ASP A 53 9.11 10.01 5.42
CA ASP A 53 8.88 11.41 5.76
C ASP A 53 10.10 12.02 6.46
N LYS A 54 10.62 13.11 5.89
CA LYS A 54 11.87 13.71 6.38
C LYS A 54 11.71 14.31 7.78
N ALA A 55 10.58 14.93 8.07
CA ALA A 55 10.35 15.57 9.36
C ALA A 55 10.21 14.50 10.46
N TYR A 56 9.46 13.44 10.20
CA TYR A 56 9.33 12.33 11.14
C TYR A 56 10.65 11.60 11.36
N LYS A 57 11.41 11.30 10.29
CA LYS A 57 12.76 10.71 10.43
C LYS A 57 13.69 11.56 11.30
N ASN A 58 13.58 12.89 11.21
CA ASN A 58 14.35 13.80 12.05
C ASN A 58 13.88 13.76 13.51
N ALA A 59 12.56 13.77 13.73
CA ALA A 59 11.98 13.69 15.07
C ALA A 59 12.33 12.35 15.76
N MET A 60 12.29 11.23 15.03
CA MET A 60 12.71 9.92 15.55
C MET A 60 14.17 9.90 16.04
N LYS A 61 15.06 10.64 15.38
CA LYS A 61 16.50 10.66 15.70
C LYS A 61 16.85 11.65 16.80
N ASN A 62 16.16 12.79 16.83
CA ASN A 62 16.63 13.98 17.55
C ASN A 62 15.64 14.53 18.58
N SER A 63 14.46 13.91 18.74
CA SER A 63 13.42 14.40 19.64
C SER A 63 12.99 13.35 20.66
N ASP A 64 12.30 13.80 21.70
CA ASP A 64 11.67 12.89 22.66
C ASP A 64 10.48 12.13 22.03
N LYS A 65 10.02 11.09 22.73
CA LYS A 65 8.93 10.22 22.28
C LYS A 65 7.62 10.99 22.02
N ARG A 66 7.34 12.06 22.77
CA ARG A 66 6.10 12.82 22.63
C ARG A 66 6.13 13.62 21.33
N ASN A 67 7.22 14.31 21.06
CA ASN A 67 7.39 15.08 19.84
C ASN A 67 7.47 14.16 18.61
N ALA A 68 8.18 13.03 18.70
CA ALA A 68 8.19 12.04 17.64
C ALA A 68 6.79 11.48 17.35
N LYS A 69 5.95 11.27 18.37
CA LYS A 69 4.57 10.83 18.18
C LYS A 69 3.73 11.87 17.42
N LEU A 70 3.80 13.13 17.82
CA LEU A 70 3.08 14.22 17.13
C LEU A 70 3.51 14.31 15.66
N GLU A 71 4.81 14.26 15.40
CA GLU A 71 5.32 14.30 14.02
C GLU A 71 4.92 13.06 13.21
N SER A 72 4.77 11.90 13.85
CA SER A 72 4.24 10.69 13.18
C SER A 72 2.79 10.86 12.73
N GLU A 73 1.96 11.56 13.50
CA GLU A 73 0.56 11.83 13.17
C GLU A 73 0.48 12.80 11.97
N GLU A 74 1.34 13.83 11.97
CA GLU A 74 1.46 14.75 10.84
C GLU A 74 2.01 14.08 9.56
N ALA A 75 2.99 13.19 9.70
CA ALA A 75 3.50 12.40 8.59
C ALA A 75 2.45 11.43 8.03
N LEU A 76 1.61 10.85 8.89
CA LEU A 76 0.47 10.04 8.46
C LEU A 76 -0.52 10.86 7.62
N ASN A 77 -0.87 12.08 8.06
CA ASN A 77 -1.74 12.96 7.29
C ASN A 77 -1.17 13.27 5.90
N ARG A 78 0.14 13.56 5.83
CA ARG A 78 0.83 13.78 4.54
C ARG A 78 0.80 12.54 3.66
N ALA A 79 1.08 11.36 4.22
CA ALA A 79 1.04 10.10 3.47
C ALA A 79 -0.34 9.84 2.83
N ILE A 80 -1.44 10.11 3.54
CA ILE A 80 -2.80 9.96 2.99
C ILE A 80 -3.05 10.94 1.83
N ILE A 81 -2.61 12.20 1.97
CA ILE A 81 -2.73 13.21 0.93
C ILE A 81 -1.91 12.82 -0.31
N ASP A 82 -0.68 12.35 -0.12
CA ASP A 82 0.21 11.94 -1.21
C ASP A 82 -0.39 10.77 -2.00
N ILE A 83 -0.94 9.75 -1.32
CA ILE A 83 -1.66 8.64 -1.97
C ILE A 83 -2.83 9.17 -2.82
N MET A 84 -3.59 10.14 -2.32
CA MET A 84 -4.68 10.75 -3.08
C MET A 84 -4.15 11.54 -4.29
N ALA A 85 -3.10 12.32 -4.11
CA ALA A 85 -2.47 13.12 -5.16
C ALA A 85 -1.94 12.23 -6.30
N ASP A 86 -1.23 11.14 -5.99
CA ASP A 86 -0.73 10.19 -6.97
C ASP A 86 -1.87 9.56 -7.79
N ASN A 87 -2.95 9.15 -7.12
CA ASN A 87 -4.14 8.60 -7.78
C ASN A 87 -4.82 9.64 -8.69
N MET A 88 -4.89 10.90 -8.25
CA MET A 88 -5.44 12.00 -9.06
C MET A 88 -4.55 12.33 -10.25
N GLU A 89 -3.23 12.29 -10.09
CA GLU A 89 -2.28 12.51 -11.18
C GLU A 89 -2.40 11.41 -12.24
N LEU A 90 -2.48 10.14 -11.84
CA LEU A 90 -2.74 9.03 -12.75
C LEU A 90 -4.05 9.24 -13.54
N PHE A 91 -5.13 9.58 -12.85
CA PHE A 91 -6.42 9.87 -13.48
C PHE A 91 -6.31 11.03 -14.46
N LYS A 92 -5.63 12.11 -14.07
CA LYS A 92 -5.40 13.27 -14.92
C LYS A 92 -4.62 12.90 -16.17
N GLN A 93 -3.48 12.22 -16.05
CA GLN A 93 -2.67 11.81 -17.21
C GLN A 93 -3.46 10.90 -18.15
N TYR A 94 -4.27 9.98 -17.61
CA TYR A 94 -5.13 9.13 -18.43
C TYR A 94 -6.15 9.91 -19.28
N ASN A 95 -6.68 11.02 -18.77
CA ASN A 95 -7.67 11.83 -19.48
C ASN A 95 -7.04 12.89 -20.39
N ASP A 96 -6.01 13.57 -19.89
CA ASP A 96 -5.49 14.80 -20.51
C ASP A 96 -4.30 14.52 -21.44
N ASN A 97 -3.68 13.34 -21.37
CA ASN A 97 -2.51 12.98 -22.15
C ASN A 97 -2.84 11.81 -23.11
N PRO A 98 -3.19 12.10 -24.38
CA PRO A 98 -3.56 11.06 -25.36
C PRO A 98 -2.48 10.00 -25.58
N SER A 99 -1.21 10.39 -25.53
CA SER A 99 -0.08 9.46 -25.68
C SER A 99 -0.01 8.49 -24.51
N PHE A 100 -0.17 8.98 -23.27
CA PHE A 100 -0.22 8.13 -22.08
C PHE A 100 -1.41 7.18 -22.12
N LYS A 101 -2.60 7.70 -22.48
CA LYS A 101 -3.81 6.88 -22.61
C LYS A 101 -3.64 5.74 -23.62
N LYS A 102 -3.09 6.04 -24.79
CA LYS A 102 -2.84 5.02 -25.83
C LYS A 102 -1.84 3.97 -25.33
N TRP A 103 -0.69 4.41 -24.82
CA TRP A 103 0.34 3.50 -24.32
C TRP A 103 -0.18 2.58 -23.21
N LEU A 104 -0.92 3.12 -22.24
CA LEU A 104 -1.49 2.32 -21.15
C LEU A 104 -2.52 1.32 -21.65
N GLY A 105 -3.36 1.72 -22.61
CA GLY A 105 -4.34 0.82 -23.25
C GLY A 105 -3.68 -0.34 -24.00
N ASP A 106 -2.66 -0.05 -24.82
CA ASP A 106 -1.90 -1.05 -25.56
C ASP A 106 -1.18 -2.01 -24.60
N LEU A 107 -0.58 -1.50 -23.52
CA LEU A 107 0.08 -2.32 -22.49
C LEU A 107 -0.90 -3.29 -21.82
N VAL A 108 -2.04 -2.77 -21.33
CA VAL A 108 -3.05 -3.59 -20.63
C VAL A 108 -3.61 -4.65 -21.57
N PHE A 109 -3.95 -4.29 -22.82
CA PHE A 109 -4.42 -5.25 -23.81
C PHE A 109 -3.39 -6.36 -24.06
N ASN A 110 -2.13 -6.00 -24.26
CA ASN A 110 -1.08 -6.99 -24.54
C ASN A 110 -0.91 -7.99 -23.40
N ILE A 111 -0.87 -7.51 -22.15
CA ILE A 111 -0.74 -8.37 -20.97
C ILE A 111 -1.97 -9.26 -20.78
N THR A 112 -3.17 -8.70 -20.94
CA THR A 112 -4.40 -9.42 -20.57
C THR A 112 -4.92 -10.34 -21.66
N TYR A 113 -4.68 -10.00 -22.93
CA TYR A 113 -5.17 -10.77 -24.07
C TYR A 113 -4.13 -11.75 -24.60
N TYR A 114 -2.87 -11.30 -24.81
CA TYR A 114 -1.86 -12.17 -25.43
C TYR A 114 -1.19 -13.14 -24.44
N ALA A 115 -1.05 -12.77 -23.15
CA ALA A 115 -0.51 -13.72 -22.16
C ALA A 115 -1.44 -14.94 -21.95
N GLN A 116 -2.75 -14.78 -22.18
CA GLN A 116 -3.70 -15.90 -22.17
C GLN A 116 -3.50 -16.84 -23.37
N THR A 117 -3.13 -16.30 -24.54
CA THR A 117 -3.01 -17.08 -25.78
C THR A 117 -1.70 -17.84 -25.92
N GLU A 118 -0.62 -17.40 -25.28
CA GLU A 118 0.67 -18.12 -25.28
C GLU A 118 0.78 -19.20 -24.19
N SER A 119 -0.16 -19.21 -23.24
CA SER A 119 -0.21 -20.19 -22.13
C SER A 119 -1.13 -21.40 -22.45
N SER A 120 -1.67 -21.48 -23.67
CA SER A 120 -2.56 -22.55 -24.17
C SER A 120 -1.88 -23.33 -25.30
#